data_AF-A0A453JKY5-F1
#
_entry.id   AF-A0A453JKY5-F1
#
_cell.length_a   1.000
_cell.length_b   1.000
_cell.length_c   1.000
_cell.angle_alpha   90.00
_cell.angle_beta   90.00
_cell.angle_gamma   90.00
#
_symmetry.space_group_name_H-M   'P 1'
#
loop_
_entity.id
_entity.type
_entity.pdbx_description
1 polymer ?
#
loop_
_entity_poly.entity_id
_entity_poly.type
_entity_poly.pdbx_seq_one_letter_code
_entity_poly.pdbx_strand_id
1 'polypeptide(L)'
;RSKHAAKVTHQYSWSLRRVLLHTIHGFYLQALARMPGGELRSRYHRSMLKAGHCYGPFDPVTNIIVNTIWYEATFPPLSQLDELDILGTLNLMRIEAQSFYGLVSFLCTHDKDLNADQAIRFLLDTDLNLAATKQCSSVQEEQEAFRAAATAAWHPRPDAQAAFLSSCKTPAVLSLLSDNGGQQQLSSQCVHQLAMLLSSAFRSTGMLAQQKRPVAIYERRFHLTMDEGHIQRRAHRRISRKVKAALSRYEVQNSEQACHQLHVVCGVNTYVSGPDESMHSIMMQKKKDPVEDDYYHHTHANFLVTRNVGSVGSVPVLFFAELSNKNDDQDSQLLCCPVEFPLPGAEPVRCLFCEQEGIRIVHPASWEGFHGHQVEFVKTVRGEDLFENVDYPEEYDNDRILTKSEYVTNTVADGFDEDCMYLGSNDFTIKESDGHESDYYGEE
;
A
#
# COMPACT_ATOMS: atom_id res chain seq x y z
N ARG A 1 13.14 41.83 -11.32
CA ARG A 1 13.57 40.73 -12.22
C ARG A 1 12.56 39.60 -12.08
N SER A 2 11.53 39.62 -12.94
CA SER A 2 10.48 38.59 -12.99
C SER A 2 11.08 37.33 -13.62
N LYS A 3 11.20 36.24 -12.86
CA LYS A 3 11.47 34.91 -13.43
C LYS A 3 10.12 34.29 -13.77
N HIS A 4 9.92 34.04 -15.05
CA HIS A 4 8.79 33.29 -15.58
C HIS A 4 8.74 31.91 -14.90
N ALA A 5 7.74 31.69 -14.04
CA ALA A 5 7.34 30.34 -13.65
C ALA A 5 6.78 29.68 -14.90
N ALA A 6 7.53 28.75 -15.48
CA ALA A 6 7.07 27.97 -16.62
C ALA A 6 5.77 27.27 -16.23
N LYS A 7 4.69 27.55 -16.98
CA LYS A 7 3.39 26.90 -16.83
C LYS A 7 3.59 25.42 -17.16
N VAL A 8 3.39 24.57 -16.16
CA VAL A 8 3.59 23.13 -16.26
C VAL A 8 2.47 22.54 -17.12
N THR A 9 2.83 21.73 -18.11
CA THR A 9 1.85 20.95 -18.89
C THR A 9 1.34 19.78 -18.04
N HIS A 10 0.09 19.36 -18.24
CA HIS A 10 -0.55 18.24 -17.52
C HIS A 10 0.34 16.97 -17.43
N GLN A 11 1.04 16.63 -18.52
CA GLN A 11 1.98 15.49 -18.57
C GLN A 11 3.18 15.61 -17.62
N TYR A 12 3.70 16.83 -17.39
CA TYR A 12 4.84 17.04 -16.50
C TYR A 12 4.43 16.93 -15.02
N SER A 13 3.21 17.36 -14.66
CA SER A 13 2.65 17.17 -13.31
C SER A 13 2.48 15.68 -12.98
N TRP A 14 2.07 14.87 -13.97
CA TRP A 14 1.88 13.43 -13.80
C TRP A 14 3.19 12.66 -13.57
N SER A 15 4.26 13.00 -14.30
CA SER A 15 5.58 12.37 -14.12
C SER A 15 6.17 12.64 -12.74
N LEU A 16 6.06 13.88 -12.26
CA LEU A 16 6.49 14.26 -10.91
C LEU A 16 5.71 13.52 -9.81
N ARG A 17 4.40 13.35 -10.01
CA ARG A 17 3.55 12.60 -9.09
C ARG A 17 3.99 11.14 -8.98
N ARG A 18 4.34 10.47 -10.09
CA ARG A 18 4.85 9.10 -10.06
C ARG A 18 6.12 8.98 -9.21
N VAL A 19 7.05 9.92 -9.34
CA VAL A 19 8.27 9.95 -8.51
C VAL A 19 7.91 10.04 -7.03
N LEU A 20 6.99 10.96 -6.67
CA LEU A 20 6.54 11.10 -5.28
C LEU A 20 5.84 9.84 -4.76
N LEU A 21 5.01 9.17 -5.56
CA LEU A 21 4.34 7.94 -5.15
C LEU A 21 5.34 6.78 -4.94
N HIS A 22 6.41 6.69 -5.73
CA HIS A 22 7.49 5.73 -5.45
C HIS A 22 8.23 6.06 -4.15
N THR A 23 8.52 7.34 -3.89
CA THR A 23 9.11 7.76 -2.61
C THR A 23 8.19 7.42 -1.43
N ILE A 24 6.89 7.71 -1.55
CA ILE A 24 5.89 7.38 -0.53
C ILE A 24 5.81 5.87 -0.32
N HIS A 25 5.80 5.07 -1.39
CA HIS A 25 5.82 3.61 -1.30
C HIS A 25 7.04 3.12 -0.50
N GLY A 26 8.22 3.68 -0.75
CA GLY A 26 9.42 3.42 0.05
C GLY A 26 9.22 3.68 1.55
N PHE A 27 8.56 4.79 1.92
CA PHE A 27 8.22 5.09 3.32
C PHE A 27 7.24 4.09 3.93
N TYR A 28 6.24 3.61 3.17
CA TYR A 28 5.35 2.55 3.64
C TYR A 28 6.09 1.24 3.87
N LEU A 29 6.97 0.83 2.96
CA LEU A 29 7.80 -0.36 3.15
C LEU A 29 8.67 -0.25 4.41
N GLN A 30 9.29 0.92 4.64
CA GLN A 30 10.07 1.17 5.85
C GLN A 30 9.21 1.15 7.12
N ALA A 31 8.02 1.76 7.10
CA ALA A 31 7.09 1.73 8.22
C ALA A 31 6.61 0.30 8.54
N LEU A 32 6.31 -0.48 7.51
CA LEU A 32 5.95 -1.90 7.64
C LEU A 32 7.07 -2.70 8.28
N ALA A 33 8.32 -2.49 7.88
CA ALA A 33 9.49 -3.13 8.48
C ALA A 33 9.67 -2.75 9.96
N ARG A 34 9.33 -1.52 10.35
CA ARG A 34 9.45 -1.08 11.74
C ARG A 34 8.35 -1.61 12.65
N MET A 35 7.16 -1.94 12.15
CA MET A 35 6.08 -2.49 12.98
C MET A 35 6.40 -3.93 13.44
N PRO A 36 5.94 -4.40 14.62
CA PRO A 36 6.09 -5.80 15.03
C PRO A 36 5.26 -6.72 14.13
N GLY A 37 5.87 -7.76 13.53
CA GLY A 37 5.23 -8.55 12.46
C GLY A 37 3.98 -9.31 12.89
N GLY A 38 3.99 -9.87 14.10
CA GLY A 38 2.81 -10.54 14.66
C GLY A 38 1.63 -9.59 14.86
N GLU A 39 1.87 -8.42 15.45
CA GLU A 39 0.83 -7.42 15.69
C GLU A 39 0.40 -6.71 14.40
N LEU A 40 1.32 -6.52 13.46
CA LEU A 40 1.00 -5.99 12.14
C LEU A 40 -0.02 -6.88 11.43
N ARG A 41 0.24 -8.18 11.37
CA ARG A 41 -0.61 -9.16 10.67
C ARG A 41 -1.93 -9.46 11.39
N SER A 42 -2.00 -9.30 12.71
CA SER A 42 -3.20 -9.64 13.50
C SER A 42 -4.03 -8.44 13.97
N ARG A 43 -3.47 -7.23 13.96
CA ARG A 43 -4.09 -6.05 14.58
C ARG A 43 -3.95 -4.79 13.74
N TYR A 44 -2.74 -4.44 13.31
CA TYR A 44 -2.47 -3.14 12.71
C TYR A 44 -2.67 -3.07 11.18
N HIS A 45 -2.85 -4.19 10.49
CA HIS A 45 -3.03 -4.21 9.03
C HIS A 45 -4.17 -3.30 8.55
N ARG A 46 -5.33 -3.31 9.22
CA ARG A 46 -6.47 -2.47 8.84
C ARG A 46 -6.23 -0.99 9.13
N SER A 47 -5.71 -0.65 10.30
CA SER A 47 -5.43 0.73 10.68
C SER A 47 -4.31 1.33 9.82
N MET A 48 -3.31 0.53 9.46
CA MET A 48 -2.26 0.90 8.50
C MET A 48 -2.86 1.32 7.16
N LEU A 49 -3.77 0.51 6.60
CA LEU A 49 -4.37 0.73 5.29
C LEU A 49 -5.51 1.77 5.27
N LYS A 50 -6.10 2.11 6.42
CA LYS A 50 -7.22 3.07 6.50
C LYS A 50 -6.85 4.44 7.05
N ALA A 51 -5.79 4.53 7.85
CA ALA A 51 -5.48 5.76 8.58
C ALA A 51 -3.99 6.01 8.75
N GLY A 52 -3.11 5.08 8.38
CA GLY A 52 -1.65 5.19 8.49
C GLY A 52 -1.04 6.17 7.49
N HIS A 53 -1.51 7.41 7.44
CA HIS A 53 -1.03 8.41 6.49
C HIS A 53 0.37 8.94 6.83
N CYS A 54 1.12 9.34 5.79
CA CYS A 54 2.49 9.83 5.95
C CYS A 54 2.62 11.34 6.24
N TYR A 55 1.52 12.10 6.21
CA TYR A 55 1.52 13.50 6.68
C TYR A 55 1.34 13.58 8.20
N GLY A 56 1.89 14.64 8.80
CA GLY A 56 1.86 14.84 10.24
C GLY A 56 3.06 15.67 10.72
N PRO A 57 3.24 15.78 12.05
CA PRO A 57 4.29 16.61 12.63
C PRO A 57 5.69 15.96 12.62
N PHE A 58 5.83 14.71 12.21
CA PHE A 58 7.10 13.98 12.18
C PHE A 58 7.57 13.68 10.74
N ASP A 59 8.65 12.92 10.60
CA ASP A 59 9.04 12.37 9.29
C ASP A 59 7.97 11.41 8.75
N PRO A 60 7.90 11.19 7.42
CA PRO A 60 6.85 10.37 6.79
C PRO A 60 6.70 8.96 7.38
N VAL A 61 7.80 8.28 7.70
CA VAL A 61 7.77 6.91 8.26
C VAL A 61 7.20 6.94 9.67
N THR A 62 7.64 7.88 10.50
CA THR A 62 7.11 8.05 11.86
C THR A 62 5.63 8.42 11.84
N ASN A 63 5.19 9.28 10.91
CA ASN A 63 3.78 9.62 10.76
C ASN A 63 2.92 8.39 10.41
N ILE A 64 3.38 7.52 9.50
CA ILE A 64 2.66 6.29 9.16
C ILE A 64 2.45 5.43 10.41
N ILE A 65 3.51 5.19 11.19
CA ILE A 65 3.48 4.38 12.42
C ILE A 65 2.56 5.01 13.47
N VAL A 66 2.74 6.30 13.74
CA VAL A 66 1.98 7.04 14.76
C VAL A 66 0.50 7.08 14.42
N ASN A 67 0.14 7.41 13.17
CA ASN A 67 -1.25 7.44 12.75
C ASN A 67 -1.88 6.03 12.80
N THR A 68 -1.14 4.99 12.41
CA THR A 68 -1.60 3.60 12.49
C THR A 68 -1.93 3.19 13.93
N ILE A 69 -0.98 3.38 14.85
CA ILE A 69 -1.15 2.99 16.26
C ILE A 69 -2.25 3.81 16.93
N TRP A 70 -2.29 5.12 16.68
CA TRP A 70 -3.30 6.01 17.24
C TRP A 70 -4.71 5.62 16.78
N TYR A 71 -4.89 5.37 15.49
CA TYR A 71 -6.20 5.04 14.94
C TYR A 71 -6.71 3.71 15.49
N GLU A 72 -5.85 2.70 15.58
CA GLU A 72 -6.20 1.41 16.19
C GLU A 72 -6.59 1.55 17.67
N ALA A 73 -5.84 2.35 18.43
CA ALA A 73 -6.11 2.54 19.86
C ALA A 73 -7.39 3.34 20.12
N THR A 74 -7.73 4.28 19.22
CA THR A 74 -8.85 5.22 19.41
C THR A 74 -10.15 4.73 18.75
N PHE A 75 -10.03 4.03 17.61
CA PHE A 75 -11.14 3.57 16.78
C PHE A 75 -10.95 2.08 16.39
N PRO A 76 -10.90 1.17 17.37
CA PRO A 76 -10.73 -0.26 17.10
C PRO A 76 -11.86 -0.80 16.21
N PRO A 77 -11.60 -1.85 15.42
CA PRO A 77 -12.61 -2.47 14.57
C PRO A 77 -13.76 -3.07 15.40
N LEU A 78 -14.95 -3.14 14.80
CA LEU A 78 -16.15 -3.71 15.44
C LEU A 78 -16.11 -5.25 15.48
N SER A 79 -15.40 -5.85 14.54
CA SER A 79 -15.15 -7.28 14.46
C SER A 79 -13.70 -7.60 14.76
N GLN A 80 -13.46 -8.75 15.36
CA GLN A 80 -12.12 -9.33 15.40
C GLN A 80 -11.70 -9.64 13.96
N LEU A 81 -10.49 -9.21 13.61
CA LEU A 81 -9.92 -9.42 12.28
C LEU A 81 -9.11 -10.72 12.26
N ASP A 82 -9.12 -11.37 11.10
CA ASP A 82 -8.26 -12.53 10.84
C ASP A 82 -6.79 -12.10 10.77
N GLU A 83 -5.89 -12.99 11.13
CA GLU A 83 -4.46 -12.79 10.86
C GLU A 83 -4.20 -12.88 9.35
N LEU A 84 -3.61 -11.83 8.78
CA LEU A 84 -3.31 -11.72 7.36
C LEU A 84 -1.80 -11.61 7.12
N ASP A 85 -1.24 -12.58 6.40
CA ASP A 85 0.16 -12.53 5.96
C ASP A 85 0.41 -11.49 4.86
N ILE A 86 -0.64 -11.08 4.15
CA ILE A 86 -0.55 -10.20 2.97
C ILE A 86 -1.44 -8.98 3.19
N LEU A 87 -0.87 -7.79 3.00
CA LEU A 87 -1.62 -6.54 2.90
C LEU A 87 -2.20 -6.42 1.49
N GLY A 88 -3.45 -5.94 1.40
CA GLY A 88 -4.11 -5.67 0.12
C GLY A 88 -3.26 -4.72 -0.70
N THR A 89 -2.92 -5.13 -1.93
CA THR A 89 -1.98 -4.37 -2.75
C THR A 89 -2.62 -3.07 -3.21
N LEU A 90 -3.87 -3.13 -3.68
CA LEU A 90 -4.64 -1.95 -4.07
C LEU A 90 -4.97 -1.08 -2.87
N ASN A 91 -5.25 -1.67 -1.71
CA ASN A 91 -5.40 -0.90 -0.46
C ASN A 91 -4.13 -0.14 -0.08
N LEU A 92 -2.95 -0.75 -0.26
CA LEU A 92 -1.67 -0.10 0.01
C LEU A 92 -1.43 1.05 -0.98
N MET A 93 -1.66 0.83 -2.28
CA MET A 93 -1.55 1.88 -3.28
C MET A 93 -2.53 3.04 -3.01
N ARG A 94 -3.74 2.73 -2.50
CA ARG A 94 -4.74 3.73 -2.12
C ARG A 94 -4.26 4.62 -0.99
N ILE A 95 -3.76 4.05 0.11
CA ILE A 95 -3.31 4.85 1.27
C ILE A 95 -2.07 5.70 0.91
N GLU A 96 -1.23 5.23 -0.01
CA GLU A 96 -0.12 6.00 -0.58
C GLU A 96 -0.63 7.22 -1.39
N ALA A 97 -1.61 7.01 -2.27
CA ALA A 97 -2.23 8.09 -3.05
C ALA A 97 -2.96 9.09 -2.14
N GLN A 98 -3.73 8.60 -1.17
CA GLN A 98 -4.38 9.42 -0.15
C GLN A 98 -3.37 10.28 0.63
N SER A 99 -2.24 9.70 1.02
CA SER A 99 -1.18 10.44 1.70
C SER A 99 -0.55 11.53 0.83
N PHE A 100 -0.34 11.26 -0.46
CA PHE A 100 0.10 12.28 -1.43
C PHE A 100 -0.87 13.47 -1.47
N TYR A 101 -2.18 13.22 -1.61
CA TYR A 101 -3.18 14.29 -1.63
C TYR A 101 -3.26 15.04 -0.29
N GLY A 102 -3.13 14.33 0.83
CA GLY A 102 -3.06 14.94 2.15
C GLY A 102 -1.88 15.90 2.29
N LEU A 103 -0.68 15.51 1.83
CA LEU A 103 0.52 16.35 1.84
C LEU A 103 0.36 17.61 0.97
N VAL A 104 -0.15 17.45 -0.26
CA VAL A 104 -0.39 18.59 -1.17
C VAL A 104 -1.43 19.54 -0.57
N SER A 105 -2.53 19.01 -0.03
CA SER A 105 -3.58 19.84 0.58
C SER A 105 -3.08 20.54 1.85
N PHE A 106 -2.27 19.87 2.68
CA PHE A 106 -1.64 20.50 3.83
C PHE A 106 -0.85 21.74 3.40
N LEU A 107 0.04 21.61 2.42
CA LEU A 107 0.92 22.69 1.96
C LEU A 107 0.13 23.87 1.39
N CYS A 108 -0.88 23.61 0.54
CA CYS A 108 -1.71 24.65 -0.05
C CYS A 108 -2.56 25.40 0.99
N THR A 109 -2.96 24.75 2.08
CA THR A 109 -3.69 25.39 3.19
C THR A 109 -2.75 26.13 4.14
N HIS A 110 -1.58 25.55 4.40
CA HIS A 110 -0.56 26.09 5.28
C HIS A 110 0.10 27.36 4.70
N ASP A 111 0.45 27.36 3.42
CA ASP A 111 1.01 28.50 2.71
C ASP A 111 0.10 28.87 1.53
N LYS A 112 -0.75 29.88 1.74
CA LYS A 112 -1.77 30.33 0.77
C LYS A 112 -1.17 30.87 -0.54
N ASP A 113 0.13 31.14 -0.56
CA ASP A 113 0.85 31.55 -1.77
C ASP A 113 1.25 30.35 -2.65
N LEU A 114 1.17 29.11 -2.15
CA LEU A 114 1.46 27.89 -2.89
C LEU A 114 0.21 27.37 -3.60
N ASN A 115 0.33 27.15 -4.92
CA ASN A 115 -0.60 26.29 -5.65
C ASN A 115 -0.14 24.82 -5.63
N ALA A 116 -1.00 23.92 -6.11
CA ALA A 116 -0.73 22.48 -6.12
C ALA A 116 0.58 22.09 -6.84
N ASP A 117 0.89 22.71 -7.99
CA ASP A 117 2.12 22.42 -8.73
C ASP A 117 3.38 22.89 -8.00
N GLN A 118 3.27 23.96 -7.20
CA GLN A 118 4.37 24.42 -6.35
C GLN A 118 4.53 23.53 -5.12
N ALA A 119 3.42 23.07 -4.53
CA ALA A 119 3.43 22.12 -3.43
C ALA A 119 4.07 20.78 -3.84
N ILE A 120 3.73 20.25 -5.02
CA ILE A 120 4.35 19.02 -5.57
C ILE A 120 5.86 19.17 -5.70
N ARG A 121 6.34 20.31 -6.22
CA ARG A 121 7.79 20.58 -6.32
C ARG A 121 8.45 20.70 -4.96
N PHE A 122 7.81 21.39 -4.04
CA PHE A 122 8.30 21.50 -2.66
C PHE A 122 8.47 20.10 -2.04
N LEU A 123 7.50 19.20 -2.22
CA LEU A 123 7.59 17.82 -1.72
C LEU A 123 8.75 17.04 -2.34
N LEU A 124 9.06 17.26 -3.63
CA LEU A 124 10.21 16.65 -4.28
C LEU A 124 11.53 17.19 -3.72
N ASP A 125 11.64 18.50 -3.53
CA ASP A 125 12.87 19.16 -3.06
C ASP A 125 13.17 18.87 -1.58
N THR A 126 12.18 18.39 -0.82
CA THR A 126 12.25 18.19 0.64
C THR A 126 12.11 16.73 1.07
N ASP A 127 12.06 15.79 0.13
CA ASP A 127 11.77 14.38 0.40
C ASP A 127 10.50 14.20 1.26
N LEU A 128 9.47 14.99 0.96
CA LEU A 128 8.18 15.05 1.66
C LEU A 128 8.26 15.43 3.15
N ASN A 129 9.38 15.99 3.61
CA ASN A 129 9.54 16.43 5.00
C ASN A 129 8.88 17.78 5.26
N LEU A 130 7.70 17.74 5.90
CA LEU A 130 6.96 18.95 6.27
C LEU A 130 7.65 19.82 7.32
N ALA A 131 8.67 19.33 8.04
CA ALA A 131 9.42 20.18 8.97
C ALA A 131 10.17 21.34 8.27
N ALA A 132 10.33 21.26 6.94
CA ALA A 132 10.90 22.32 6.12
C ALA A 132 9.93 23.49 5.86
N THR A 133 8.65 23.38 6.23
CA THR A 133 7.68 24.47 6.05
C THR A 133 7.89 25.58 7.07
N LYS A 134 7.38 26.78 6.78
CA LYS A 134 7.29 27.86 7.78
C LYS A 134 6.48 27.36 8.98
N GLN A 135 6.69 27.94 10.15
CA GLN A 135 5.91 27.60 11.33
C GLN A 135 4.54 28.29 11.26
N CYS A 136 3.46 27.58 11.58
CA CYS A 136 2.13 28.18 11.70
C CYS A 136 2.13 29.31 12.74
N SER A 137 1.36 30.37 12.48
CA SER A 137 1.30 31.50 13.41
C SER A 137 0.39 31.22 14.62
N SER A 138 -0.48 30.21 14.50
CA SER A 138 -1.34 29.74 15.59
C SER A 138 -1.63 28.24 15.50
N VAL A 139 -2.04 27.65 16.63
CA VAL A 139 -2.52 26.25 16.70
C VAL A 139 -3.77 26.05 15.82
N GLN A 140 -4.59 27.08 15.67
CA GLN A 140 -5.82 27.02 14.87
C GLN A 140 -5.51 26.86 13.37
N GLU A 141 -4.53 27.61 12.86
CA GLU A 141 -4.09 27.50 11.46
C GLU A 141 -3.49 26.12 11.16
N GLU A 142 -2.72 25.59 12.11
CA GLU A 142 -2.16 24.25 11.98
C GLU A 142 -3.24 23.17 11.95
N GLN A 143 -4.21 23.27 12.86
CA GLN A 143 -5.33 22.33 12.89
C GLN A 143 -6.19 22.43 11.63
N GLU A 144 -6.34 23.63 11.04
CA GLU A 144 -7.00 23.83 9.76
C GLU A 144 -6.24 23.14 8.61
N ALA A 145 -4.91 23.29 8.55
CA ALA A 145 -4.08 22.61 7.56
C ALA A 145 -4.15 21.08 7.69
N PHE A 146 -4.10 20.53 8.92
CA PHE A 146 -4.28 19.09 9.14
C PHE A 146 -5.68 18.59 8.82
N ARG A 147 -6.73 19.39 9.07
CA ARG A 147 -8.10 19.04 8.67
C ARG A 147 -8.22 18.97 7.15
N ALA A 148 -7.64 19.94 6.44
CA ALA A 148 -7.61 19.94 4.99
C ALA A 148 -6.88 18.71 4.44
N ALA A 149 -5.69 18.40 4.99
CA ALA A 149 -4.94 17.19 4.67
C ALA A 149 -5.76 15.91 4.88
N ALA A 150 -6.38 15.77 6.04
CA ALA A 150 -7.18 14.60 6.39
C ALA A 150 -8.43 14.45 5.51
N THR A 151 -9.02 15.55 5.07
CA THR A 151 -10.17 15.56 4.16
C THR A 151 -9.74 15.13 2.76
N ALA A 152 -8.65 15.72 2.24
CA ALA A 152 -8.10 15.37 0.93
C ALA A 152 -7.58 13.92 0.85
N ALA A 153 -7.10 13.40 1.98
CA ALA A 153 -6.63 12.03 2.12
C ALA A 153 -7.74 11.01 2.41
N TRP A 154 -9.02 11.42 2.41
CA TRP A 154 -10.15 10.52 2.71
C TRP A 154 -10.03 9.82 4.07
N HIS A 155 -9.42 10.48 5.06
CA HIS A 155 -9.30 9.91 6.39
C HIS A 155 -10.70 9.69 6.99
N PRO A 156 -11.00 8.54 7.63
CA PRO A 156 -12.35 8.24 8.12
C PRO A 156 -12.88 9.22 9.16
N ARG A 157 -11.98 9.97 9.81
CA ARG A 157 -12.29 10.93 10.89
C ARG A 157 -11.42 12.20 10.78
N PRO A 158 -11.67 13.10 9.81
CA PRO A 158 -10.76 14.21 9.52
C PRO A 158 -10.55 15.15 10.72
N ASP A 159 -11.64 15.52 11.42
CA ASP A 159 -11.56 16.40 12.59
C ASP A 159 -10.78 15.80 13.76
N ALA A 160 -11.01 14.51 14.04
CA ALA A 160 -10.34 13.82 15.13
C ALA A 160 -8.84 13.68 14.85
N GLN A 161 -8.47 13.39 13.60
CA GLN A 161 -7.07 13.32 13.19
C GLN A 161 -6.39 14.69 13.27
N ALA A 162 -7.05 15.75 12.80
CA ALA A 162 -6.50 17.10 12.88
C ALA A 162 -6.20 17.52 14.33
N ALA A 163 -7.17 17.32 15.23
CA ALA A 163 -6.98 17.62 16.65
C ALA A 163 -5.85 16.79 17.27
N PHE A 164 -5.76 15.50 16.91
CA PHE A 164 -4.68 14.62 17.34
C PHE A 164 -3.30 15.09 16.85
N LEU A 165 -3.13 15.35 15.56
CA LEU A 165 -1.83 15.73 14.98
C LEU A 165 -1.34 17.06 15.56
N SER A 166 -2.24 18.01 15.85
CA SER A 166 -1.92 19.25 16.55
C SER A 166 -1.48 19.03 18.01
N SER A 167 -1.97 17.99 18.70
CA SER A 167 -1.62 17.71 20.11
C SER A 167 -0.46 16.72 20.30
N CYS A 168 -0.11 15.94 19.26
CA CYS A 168 0.80 14.79 19.34
C CYS A 168 2.30 15.14 19.30
N LYS A 169 2.67 16.44 19.26
CA LYS A 169 4.05 16.94 19.10
C LYS A 169 4.93 16.77 20.34
N THR A 170 5.06 15.56 20.86
CA THR A 170 5.79 15.29 22.10
C THR A 170 7.14 14.63 21.83
N PRO A 171 8.24 15.12 22.43
CA PRO A 171 9.54 14.46 22.37
C PRO A 171 9.52 13.00 22.86
N ALA A 172 8.54 12.65 23.68
CA ALA A 172 8.33 11.28 24.17
C ALA A 172 8.02 10.28 23.05
N VAL A 173 7.23 10.68 22.03
CA VAL A 173 6.95 9.82 20.87
C VAL A 173 8.23 9.53 20.10
N LEU A 174 9.03 10.57 19.84
CA LEU A 174 10.32 10.41 19.19
C LEU A 174 11.27 9.56 20.02
N SER A 175 11.32 9.72 21.35
CA SER A 175 12.19 8.91 22.22
C SER A 175 11.86 7.42 22.19
N LEU A 176 10.58 7.04 22.05
CA LEU A 176 10.19 5.62 21.96
C LEU A 176 10.43 5.02 20.58
N LEU A 177 10.47 5.87 19.55
CA LEU A 177 10.76 5.50 18.17
C LEU A 177 12.27 5.59 17.85
N SER A 178 13.02 6.29 18.69
CA SER A 178 14.46 6.48 18.60
C SER A 178 15.16 5.45 19.47
N ASP A 179 15.46 4.28 18.89
CA ASP A 179 16.49 3.39 19.39
C ASP A 179 17.21 2.74 18.19
N ASN A 180 18.55 2.80 18.19
CA ASN A 180 19.49 2.18 17.23
C ASN A 180 19.30 2.48 15.72
N GLY A 181 19.12 3.75 15.33
CA GLY A 181 19.37 4.17 13.94
C GLY A 181 18.17 4.08 12.99
N GLY A 182 16.93 4.11 13.49
CA GLY A 182 15.72 4.31 12.66
C GLY A 182 15.31 3.15 11.76
N GLN A 183 16.08 2.05 11.74
CA GLN A 183 15.85 0.90 10.86
C GLN A 183 15.42 -0.37 11.60
N GLN A 184 15.42 -0.38 12.94
CA GLN A 184 15.05 -1.56 13.71
C GLN A 184 13.54 -1.70 13.88
N GLN A 185 13.10 -2.95 13.92
CA GLN A 185 11.74 -3.31 14.29
C GLN A 185 11.44 -2.91 15.74
N LEU A 186 10.28 -2.29 15.96
CA LEU A 186 9.78 -1.93 17.27
C LEU A 186 9.40 -3.18 18.07
N SER A 187 9.66 -3.14 19.38
CA SER A 187 9.14 -4.17 20.29
C SER A 187 7.65 -3.98 20.56
N SER A 188 6.96 -5.06 20.91
CA SER A 188 5.56 -5.01 21.38
C SER A 188 5.38 -4.08 22.59
N GLN A 189 6.39 -4.01 23.47
CA GLN A 189 6.36 -3.11 24.62
C GLN A 189 6.40 -1.63 24.18
N CYS A 190 7.26 -1.29 23.21
CA CYS A 190 7.35 0.06 22.65
C CYS A 190 6.02 0.47 22.00
N VAL A 191 5.42 -0.44 21.20
CA VAL A 191 4.13 -0.19 20.54
C VAL A 191 2.99 0.00 21.54
N HIS A 192 2.96 -0.78 22.62
CA HIS A 192 2.00 -0.60 23.70
C HIS A 192 2.17 0.75 24.41
N GLN A 193 3.40 1.15 24.71
CA GLN A 193 3.70 2.45 25.32
C GLN A 193 3.30 3.61 24.40
N LEU A 194 3.57 3.50 23.10
CA LEU A 194 3.12 4.46 22.10
C LEU A 194 1.60 4.56 22.09
N ALA A 195 0.87 3.45 22.03
CA ALA A 195 -0.59 3.45 22.04
C ALA A 195 -1.17 4.20 23.25
N MET A 196 -0.58 4.00 24.44
CA MET A 196 -0.98 4.70 25.66
C MET A 196 -0.73 6.21 25.59
N LEU A 197 0.45 6.61 25.12
CA LEU A 197 0.81 8.03 24.97
C LEU A 197 -0.08 8.74 23.94
N LEU A 198 -0.25 8.14 22.76
CA LEU A 198 -1.06 8.70 21.67
C LEU A 198 -2.53 8.83 22.07
N SER A 199 -3.06 7.83 22.78
CA SER A 199 -4.42 7.90 23.35
C SER A 199 -4.55 9.02 24.38
N SER A 200 -3.51 9.25 25.19
CA SER A 200 -3.50 10.36 26.15
C SER A 200 -3.48 11.72 25.45
N ALA A 201 -2.64 11.87 24.43
CA ALA A 201 -2.56 13.10 23.62
C ALA A 201 -3.91 13.41 22.95
N PHE A 202 -4.62 12.39 22.46
CA PHE A 202 -5.96 12.56 21.90
C PHE A 202 -6.98 12.99 22.96
N ARG A 203 -7.00 12.35 24.14
CA ARG A 203 -7.93 12.74 25.23
C ARG A 203 -7.74 14.19 25.68
N SER A 204 -6.51 14.70 25.68
CA SER A 204 -6.21 16.09 26.02
C SER A 204 -6.85 17.11 25.07
N THR A 205 -7.26 16.70 23.87
CA THR A 205 -7.98 17.59 22.93
C THR A 205 -9.42 17.88 23.38
N GLY A 206 -9.97 17.10 24.32
CA GLY A 206 -11.38 17.18 24.72
C GLY A 206 -12.36 16.56 23.71
N MET A 207 -11.88 16.02 22.59
CA MET A 207 -12.74 15.32 21.63
C MET A 207 -13.16 13.93 22.15
N LEU A 208 -14.41 13.57 21.89
CA LEU A 208 -14.93 12.24 22.18
C LEU A 208 -14.68 11.30 20.99
N ALA A 209 -14.02 10.17 21.26
CA ALA A 209 -13.92 9.08 20.31
C ALA A 209 -15.30 8.43 20.14
N GLN A 210 -16.11 8.96 19.21
CA GLN A 210 -17.33 8.28 18.81
C GLN A 210 -16.95 6.99 18.08
N GLN A 211 -17.39 5.85 18.59
CA GLN A 211 -17.16 4.59 17.90
C GLN A 211 -17.89 4.55 16.57
N LYS A 212 -17.31 3.82 15.61
CA LYS A 212 -17.96 3.55 14.32
C LYS A 212 -19.27 2.82 14.59
N ARG A 213 -20.35 3.24 13.94
CA ARG A 213 -21.61 2.49 13.96
C ARG A 213 -21.60 1.45 12.83
N PRO A 214 -22.20 0.27 13.03
CA PRO A 214 -22.43 -0.67 11.94
C PRO A 214 -23.19 0.01 10.80
N VAL A 215 -22.86 -0.34 9.57
CA VAL A 215 -23.49 0.20 8.36
C VAL A 215 -24.70 -0.66 8.02
N ALA A 216 -25.86 -0.03 7.83
CA ALA A 216 -27.08 -0.75 7.49
C ALA A 216 -27.09 -1.14 6.01
N ILE A 217 -27.04 -2.43 5.70
CA ILE A 217 -27.02 -2.98 4.34
C ILE A 217 -28.07 -4.08 4.15
N TYR A 218 -28.46 -4.33 2.91
CA TYR A 218 -29.37 -5.44 2.58
C TYR A 218 -28.70 -6.80 2.75
N GLU A 219 -29.48 -7.83 3.10
CA GLU A 219 -29.02 -9.20 3.33
C GLU A 219 -28.20 -9.74 2.15
N ARG A 220 -28.66 -9.54 0.92
CA ARG A 220 -27.92 -9.95 -0.30
C ARG A 220 -26.52 -9.32 -0.37
N ARG A 221 -26.40 -8.01 -0.10
CA ARG A 221 -25.10 -7.31 -0.13
C ARG A 221 -24.19 -7.77 1.00
N PHE A 222 -24.75 -8.09 2.16
CA PHE A 222 -24.02 -8.66 3.29
C PHE A 222 -23.36 -9.99 2.89
N HIS A 223 -24.14 -10.92 2.35
CA HIS A 223 -23.61 -12.23 1.91
C HIS A 223 -22.53 -12.08 0.83
N LEU A 224 -22.76 -11.26 -0.20
CA LEU A 224 -21.76 -11.01 -1.24
C LEU A 224 -20.44 -10.46 -0.67
N THR A 225 -20.51 -9.50 0.26
CA THR A 225 -19.32 -8.90 0.88
C THR A 225 -18.54 -9.93 1.70
N MET A 226 -19.24 -10.78 2.47
CA MET A 226 -18.60 -11.82 3.26
C MET A 226 -17.96 -12.90 2.38
N ASP A 227 -18.68 -13.35 1.34
CA ASP A 227 -18.20 -14.35 0.40
C ASP A 227 -16.96 -13.87 -0.36
N GLU A 228 -16.98 -12.62 -0.85
CA GLU A 228 -15.84 -12.00 -1.53
C GLU A 228 -14.62 -11.91 -0.60
N GLY A 229 -14.81 -11.47 0.64
CA GLY A 229 -13.75 -11.47 1.65
C GLY A 229 -13.18 -12.88 1.90
N HIS A 230 -14.02 -13.93 1.89
CA HIS A 230 -13.56 -15.31 2.03
C HIS A 230 -12.74 -15.80 0.84
N ILE A 231 -13.14 -15.46 -0.39
CA ILE A 231 -12.42 -15.78 -1.62
C ILE A 231 -11.03 -15.13 -1.60
N GLN A 232 -10.96 -13.85 -1.26
CA GLN A 232 -9.70 -13.10 -1.19
C GLN A 232 -8.78 -13.62 -0.10
N ARG A 233 -9.28 -13.87 1.11
CA ARG A 233 -8.49 -14.52 2.19
C ARG A 233 -7.95 -15.88 1.75
N ARG A 234 -8.68 -16.63 0.92
CA ARG A 234 -8.19 -17.91 0.35
C ARG A 234 -7.11 -17.69 -0.72
N ALA A 235 -7.26 -16.69 -1.58
CA ALA A 235 -6.24 -16.31 -2.57
C ALA A 235 -4.94 -15.87 -1.88
N HIS A 236 -5.02 -14.99 -0.87
CA HIS A 236 -3.86 -14.54 -0.10
C HIS A 236 -3.16 -15.70 0.62
N ARG A 237 -3.92 -16.63 1.21
CA ARG A 237 -3.34 -17.85 1.81
C ARG A 237 -2.63 -18.75 0.80
N ARG A 238 -3.05 -18.75 -0.48
CA ARG A 238 -2.32 -19.45 -1.55
C ARG A 238 -0.98 -18.77 -1.80
N ILE A 239 -0.98 -17.47 -2.08
CA ILE A 239 0.24 -16.69 -2.38
C ILE A 239 1.23 -16.74 -1.20
N SER A 240 0.75 -16.57 0.05
CA SER A 240 1.61 -16.63 1.25
C SER A 240 2.35 -17.97 1.35
N ARG A 241 1.69 -19.10 1.03
CA ARG A 241 2.36 -20.41 1.01
C ARG A 241 3.46 -20.47 -0.06
N LYS A 242 3.23 -19.89 -1.24
CA LYS A 242 4.22 -19.85 -2.32
C LYS A 242 5.41 -18.96 -1.93
N VAL A 243 5.17 -17.79 -1.36
CA VAL A 243 6.22 -16.90 -0.82
C VAL A 243 7.07 -17.61 0.24
N LYS A 244 6.43 -18.30 1.20
CA LYS A 244 7.14 -19.08 2.23
C LYS A 244 7.98 -20.22 1.63
N ALA A 245 7.47 -20.89 0.59
CA ALA A 245 8.22 -21.92 -0.13
C ALA A 245 9.41 -21.33 -0.89
N ALA A 246 9.23 -20.19 -1.56
CA ALA A 246 10.30 -19.47 -2.25
C ALA A 246 11.41 -19.03 -1.29
N LEU A 247 11.04 -18.48 -0.13
CA LEU A 247 11.97 -18.12 0.94
C LEU A 247 12.73 -19.34 1.47
N SER A 248 12.05 -20.46 1.70
CA SER A 248 12.69 -21.71 2.18
C SER A 248 13.74 -22.23 1.19
N ARG A 249 13.52 -22.08 -0.12
CA ARG A 249 14.51 -22.45 -1.15
C ARG A 249 15.69 -21.51 -1.17
N TYR A 250 15.44 -20.21 -1.08
CA TYR A 250 16.50 -19.20 -0.96
C TYR A 250 17.43 -19.51 0.21
N GLU A 251 16.87 -19.88 1.37
CA GLU A 251 17.65 -20.30 2.55
C GLU A 251 18.56 -21.50 2.28
N VAL A 252 18.02 -22.54 1.63
CA VAL A 252 18.78 -23.75 1.27
C VAL A 252 19.91 -23.41 0.29
N GLN A 253 19.64 -22.59 -0.73
CA GLN A 253 20.62 -22.20 -1.75
C GLN A 253 21.77 -21.37 -1.15
N ASN A 254 21.48 -20.52 -0.16
CA ASN A 254 22.46 -19.62 0.45
C ASN A 254 23.08 -20.19 1.75
N SER A 255 22.79 -21.44 2.11
CA SER A 255 23.26 -22.08 3.36
C SER A 255 22.86 -21.31 4.63
N GLU A 256 21.74 -20.59 4.59
CA GLU A 256 21.20 -19.81 5.70
C GLU A 256 20.16 -20.68 6.44
N GLN A 257 20.62 -21.52 7.39
CA GLN A 257 19.76 -22.49 8.09
C GLN A 257 18.58 -21.83 8.82
N ALA A 258 17.38 -21.90 8.23
CA ALA A 258 16.06 -21.66 8.83
C ALA A 258 15.99 -20.46 9.78
N CYS A 259 16.68 -19.37 9.44
CA CYS A 259 16.77 -18.18 10.27
C CYS A 259 15.76 -17.12 9.85
N HIS A 260 15.08 -17.28 8.71
CA HIS A 260 14.14 -16.31 8.19
C HIS A 260 12.70 -16.62 8.60
N GLN A 261 12.00 -15.58 9.00
CA GLN A 261 10.58 -15.60 9.25
C GLN A 261 9.90 -14.52 8.42
N LEU A 262 8.85 -14.92 7.70
CA LEU A 262 8.00 -13.97 6.97
C LEU A 262 7.45 -12.94 7.95
N HIS A 263 7.71 -11.67 7.66
CA HIS A 263 7.22 -10.53 8.42
C HIS A 263 5.84 -10.10 7.92
N VAL A 264 5.74 -9.76 6.64
CA VAL A 264 4.49 -9.44 5.91
C VAL A 264 4.76 -9.45 4.40
N VAL A 265 3.78 -9.82 3.58
CA VAL A 265 3.77 -9.57 2.13
C VAL A 265 3.14 -8.20 1.88
N CYS A 266 3.88 -7.32 1.21
CA CYS A 266 3.59 -5.90 1.08
C CYS A 266 3.39 -5.44 -0.37
N GLY A 267 3.29 -6.38 -1.32
CA GLY A 267 2.88 -6.11 -2.69
C GLY A 267 2.76 -7.40 -3.47
N VAL A 268 1.70 -7.54 -4.25
CA VAL A 268 1.43 -8.70 -5.11
C VAL A 268 0.85 -8.22 -6.43
N ASN A 269 1.47 -8.60 -7.54
CA ASN A 269 0.88 -8.51 -8.87
C ASN A 269 0.74 -9.92 -9.44
N THR A 270 -0.48 -10.42 -9.61
CA THR A 270 -0.75 -11.74 -10.21
C THR A 270 -0.86 -11.70 -11.74
N TYR A 271 -0.77 -10.51 -12.34
CA TYR A 271 -0.94 -10.26 -13.76
C TYR A 271 0.42 -10.07 -14.45
N VAL A 272 1.30 -11.07 -14.32
CA VAL A 272 2.65 -11.03 -14.92
C VAL A 272 2.77 -12.10 -15.99
N SER A 273 3.42 -11.76 -17.11
CA SER A 273 3.55 -12.65 -18.27
C SER A 273 2.18 -13.10 -18.77
N GLY A 274 1.35 -12.16 -19.17
CA GLY A 274 0.05 -12.39 -19.79
C GLY A 274 -0.62 -11.06 -20.11
N PRO A 275 -1.83 -11.06 -20.68
CA PRO A 275 -2.67 -12.23 -20.93
C PRO A 275 -2.13 -13.11 -22.08
N ASP A 276 -2.09 -14.43 -21.87
CA ASP A 276 -1.76 -15.43 -22.90
C ASP A 276 -3.04 -16.13 -23.41
N GLU A 277 -3.62 -15.56 -24.47
CA GLU A 277 -4.84 -16.07 -25.11
C GLU A 277 -4.67 -17.48 -25.71
N SER A 278 -3.45 -17.86 -26.08
CA SER A 278 -3.15 -19.18 -26.64
C SER A 278 -3.38 -20.28 -25.61
N MET A 279 -3.06 -20.00 -24.34
CA MET A 279 -3.25 -20.93 -23.23
C MET A 279 -4.69 -20.89 -22.70
N HIS A 280 -5.36 -19.74 -22.76
CA HIS A 280 -6.81 -19.61 -22.49
C HIS A 280 -7.62 -20.59 -23.36
N SER A 281 -7.35 -20.61 -24.68
CA SER A 281 -8.00 -21.53 -25.62
C SER A 281 -7.76 -23.02 -25.31
N ILE A 282 -6.57 -23.38 -24.81
CA ILE A 282 -6.23 -24.76 -24.43
C ILE A 282 -6.94 -25.17 -23.12
N MET A 283 -7.07 -24.24 -22.17
CA MET A 283 -7.77 -24.49 -20.90
C MET A 283 -9.28 -24.55 -21.07
N MET A 284 -9.87 -23.74 -21.96
CA MET A 284 -11.28 -23.81 -22.33
C MET A 284 -11.70 -25.19 -22.87
N GLN A 285 -10.79 -25.90 -23.54
CA GLN A 285 -11.04 -27.28 -24.02
C GLN A 285 -11.01 -28.31 -22.88
N LYS A 286 -10.31 -28.01 -21.77
CA LYS A 286 -10.23 -28.86 -20.57
C LYS A 286 -11.26 -28.40 -19.53
N LYS A 287 -12.55 -28.55 -19.82
CA LYS A 287 -13.69 -28.24 -18.92
C LYS A 287 -13.40 -28.58 -17.46
N LYS A 288 -13.24 -27.59 -16.57
CA LYS A 288 -13.44 -27.83 -15.13
C LYS A 288 -13.78 -26.63 -14.24
N ASP A 289 -13.59 -25.37 -14.64
CA ASP A 289 -13.97 -24.20 -13.83
C ASP A 289 -14.32 -23.02 -14.76
N PRO A 290 -15.10 -22.01 -14.32
CA PRO A 290 -15.20 -20.75 -15.06
C PRO A 290 -13.79 -20.17 -15.23
N VAL A 291 -13.33 -20.14 -16.47
CA VAL A 291 -12.00 -19.70 -16.84
C VAL A 291 -12.01 -18.17 -16.72
N GLU A 292 -11.14 -17.59 -15.88
CA GLU A 292 -10.84 -16.15 -15.95
C GLU A 292 -10.47 -15.82 -17.40
N ASP A 293 -11.02 -14.74 -17.95
CA ASP A 293 -10.92 -14.42 -19.38
C ASP A 293 -9.45 -14.32 -19.85
N ASP A 294 -8.49 -14.10 -18.94
CA ASP A 294 -7.09 -13.87 -19.22
C ASP A 294 -6.14 -14.81 -18.45
N TYR A 295 -5.22 -15.47 -19.15
CA TYR A 295 -4.21 -16.35 -18.54
C TYR A 295 -2.90 -15.60 -18.26
N TYR A 296 -2.48 -15.54 -17.00
CA TYR A 296 -1.18 -14.97 -16.59
C TYR A 296 -0.30 -16.06 -15.97
N HIS A 297 0.95 -16.15 -16.43
CA HIS A 297 1.86 -17.22 -16.02
C HIS A 297 2.47 -16.99 -14.63
N HIS A 298 2.70 -15.73 -14.26
CA HIS A 298 3.51 -15.40 -13.08
C HIS A 298 2.84 -14.39 -12.14
N THR A 299 3.35 -14.37 -10.92
CA THR A 299 3.09 -13.39 -9.87
C THR A 299 4.41 -12.76 -9.46
N HIS A 300 4.45 -11.44 -9.36
CA HIS A 300 5.51 -10.71 -8.66
C HIS A 300 5.05 -10.36 -7.25
N ALA A 301 5.93 -10.55 -6.26
CA ALA A 301 5.64 -10.22 -4.88
C ALA A 301 6.81 -9.53 -4.18
N ASN A 302 6.48 -8.52 -3.37
CA ASN A 302 7.37 -8.03 -2.33
C ASN A 302 6.94 -8.51 -0.96
N PHE A 303 7.91 -8.88 -0.15
CA PHE A 303 7.67 -9.29 1.22
C PHE A 303 8.87 -8.96 2.10
N LEU A 304 8.58 -8.67 3.35
CA LEU A 304 9.58 -8.39 4.37
C LEU A 304 9.88 -9.68 5.14
N VAL A 305 11.14 -9.82 5.53
CA VAL A 305 11.64 -11.00 6.21
C VAL A 305 12.45 -10.58 7.43
N THR A 306 12.13 -11.16 8.58
CA THR A 306 12.89 -11.00 9.82
C THR A 306 13.88 -12.14 9.97
N ARG A 307 15.08 -11.87 10.49
CA ARG A 307 16.03 -12.92 10.88
C ARG A 307 15.94 -13.18 12.38
N ASN A 308 15.68 -14.42 12.75
CA ASN A 308 15.69 -14.90 14.12
C ASN A 308 17.14 -15.05 14.63
N VAL A 309 17.81 -13.93 14.89
CA VAL A 309 19.12 -13.89 15.57
C VAL A 309 18.88 -13.32 16.95
N GLY A 310 18.98 -14.16 17.99
CA GLY A 310 18.45 -13.91 19.34
C GLY A 310 18.61 -12.48 19.90
N SER A 311 17.53 -12.00 20.52
CA SER A 311 17.40 -10.84 21.43
C SER A 311 17.81 -9.43 20.94
N VAL A 312 18.37 -9.24 19.76
CA VAL A 312 18.57 -7.90 19.16
C VAL A 312 17.50 -7.68 18.09
N GLY A 313 16.83 -6.52 18.11
CA GLY A 313 15.78 -6.19 17.14
C GLY A 313 16.29 -6.40 15.71
N SER A 314 15.72 -7.38 15.00
CA SER A 314 16.13 -7.68 13.64
C SER A 314 15.67 -6.57 12.71
N VAL A 315 16.53 -6.09 11.84
CA VAL A 315 16.16 -5.19 10.75
C VAL A 315 15.50 -6.06 9.67
N PRO A 316 14.20 -5.89 9.37
CA PRO A 316 13.59 -6.70 8.33
C PRO A 316 14.18 -6.37 6.96
N VAL A 317 14.43 -7.41 6.18
CA VAL A 317 14.99 -7.31 4.83
C VAL A 317 13.84 -7.41 3.83
N LEU A 318 13.83 -6.54 2.83
CA LEU A 318 12.87 -6.59 1.74
C LEU A 318 13.32 -7.62 0.71
N PHE A 319 12.39 -8.45 0.26
CA PHE A 319 12.60 -9.45 -0.77
C PHE A 319 11.68 -9.21 -1.96
N PHE A 320 12.16 -9.65 -3.13
CA PHE A 320 11.37 -9.87 -4.33
C PHE A 320 11.25 -11.36 -4.59
N ALA A 321 10.08 -11.82 -5.03
CA ALA A 321 9.90 -13.13 -5.62
C ALA A 321 9.04 -13.10 -6.87
N GLU A 322 9.44 -13.90 -7.85
CA GLU A 322 8.60 -14.32 -8.97
C GLU A 322 8.07 -15.73 -8.68
N LEU A 323 6.77 -15.94 -8.89
CA LEU A 323 6.05 -17.17 -8.55
C LEU A 323 5.17 -17.58 -9.73
N SER A 324 5.01 -18.86 -10.02
CA SER A 324 4.08 -19.35 -11.04
C SER A 324 2.63 -19.18 -10.56
N ASN A 325 1.68 -18.91 -11.46
CA ASN A 325 0.27 -18.87 -11.07
C ASN A 325 -0.39 -20.25 -11.04
N LYS A 326 0.15 -21.22 -11.80
CA LYS A 326 -0.52 -22.52 -12.02
C LYS A 326 0.43 -23.73 -11.93
N ASN A 327 1.71 -23.58 -12.26
CA ASN A 327 2.66 -24.68 -12.33
C ASN A 327 3.69 -24.58 -11.20
N ASP A 328 3.34 -25.10 -10.03
CA ASP A 328 4.19 -25.05 -8.84
C ASP A 328 5.57 -25.73 -9.06
N ASP A 329 5.70 -26.66 -10.02
CA ASP A 329 6.98 -27.30 -10.36
C ASP A 329 7.99 -26.30 -10.97
N GLN A 330 7.49 -25.28 -11.70
CA GLN A 330 8.31 -24.22 -12.28
C GLN A 330 8.81 -23.21 -11.25
N ASP A 331 8.16 -23.11 -10.08
CA ASP A 331 8.58 -22.15 -9.06
C ASP A 331 10.06 -22.34 -8.70
N SER A 332 10.59 -23.56 -8.79
CA SER A 332 11.98 -23.89 -8.44
C SER A 332 13.03 -23.14 -9.26
N GLN A 333 12.65 -22.64 -10.43
CA GLN A 333 13.50 -21.90 -11.35
C GLN A 333 13.30 -20.38 -11.26
N LEU A 334 12.28 -19.93 -10.53
CA LEU A 334 11.91 -18.52 -10.43
C LEU A 334 12.69 -17.80 -9.34
N LEU A 335 12.93 -16.51 -9.57
CA LEU A 335 13.80 -15.68 -8.75
C LEU A 335 13.18 -15.39 -7.38
N CYS A 336 13.99 -15.50 -6.32
CA CYS A 336 13.67 -15.05 -4.97
C CYS A 336 14.95 -14.47 -4.37
N CYS A 337 14.99 -13.17 -4.09
CA CYS A 337 16.21 -12.50 -3.66
C CYS A 337 15.92 -11.25 -2.80
N PRO A 338 16.87 -10.84 -1.94
CA PRO A 338 16.76 -9.58 -1.24
C PRO A 338 16.88 -8.40 -2.23
N VAL A 339 16.14 -7.34 -1.96
CA VAL A 339 16.18 -6.07 -2.70
C VAL A 339 16.34 -4.91 -1.72
N GLU A 340 16.93 -3.81 -2.18
CA GLU A 340 17.12 -2.62 -1.34
C GLU A 340 15.81 -1.84 -1.21
N PHE A 341 15.63 -1.16 -0.07
CA PHE A 341 14.51 -0.24 0.08
C PHE A 341 14.65 0.93 -0.93
N PRO A 342 13.55 1.38 -1.56
CA PRO A 342 13.60 2.53 -2.45
C PRO A 342 14.15 3.77 -1.74
N LEU A 343 15.16 4.39 -2.34
CA LEU A 343 15.67 5.68 -1.88
C LEU A 343 14.78 6.81 -2.44
N PRO A 344 14.53 7.89 -1.67
CA PRO A 344 13.81 9.05 -2.18
C PRO A 344 14.42 9.58 -3.49
N GLY A 345 13.59 9.75 -4.51
CA GLY A 345 14.01 10.27 -5.82
C GLY A 345 14.83 9.31 -6.68
N ALA A 346 15.14 8.09 -6.22
CA ALA A 346 15.79 7.09 -7.05
C ALA A 346 14.83 6.52 -8.10
N GLU A 347 15.35 6.27 -9.30
CA GLU A 347 14.58 5.63 -10.37
C GLU A 347 14.42 4.13 -10.06
N PRO A 348 13.18 3.61 -9.97
CA PRO A 348 12.95 2.20 -9.73
C PRO A 348 13.32 1.37 -10.98
N VAL A 349 13.74 0.13 -10.75
CA VAL A 349 13.85 -0.86 -11.82
C VAL A 349 12.47 -1.07 -12.42
N ARG A 350 12.31 -0.79 -13.71
CA ARG A 350 11.01 -0.88 -14.38
C ARG A 350 10.64 -2.33 -14.67
N CYS A 351 9.36 -2.62 -14.50
CA CYS A 351 8.71 -3.88 -14.90
C CYS A 351 7.46 -3.54 -15.69
N LEU A 352 7.39 -4.00 -16.94
CA LEU A 352 6.32 -3.68 -17.87
C LEU A 352 4.93 -4.04 -17.30
N PHE A 353 4.81 -5.25 -16.77
CA PHE A 353 3.56 -5.80 -16.22
C PHE A 353 3.11 -5.08 -14.94
N CYS A 354 4.04 -4.81 -14.02
CA CYS A 354 3.71 -4.08 -12.79
C CYS A 354 3.33 -2.62 -13.09
N GLU A 355 4.03 -1.96 -14.02
CA GLU A 355 3.69 -0.60 -14.42
C GLU A 355 2.32 -0.52 -15.09
N GLN A 356 1.98 -1.48 -15.96
CA GLN A 356 0.68 -1.54 -16.64
C GLN A 356 -0.48 -1.61 -15.64
N GLU A 357 -0.33 -2.40 -14.58
CA GLU A 357 -1.32 -2.50 -13.50
C GLU A 357 -1.24 -1.35 -12.49
N GLY A 358 -0.28 -0.43 -12.62
CA GLY A 358 -0.04 0.64 -11.66
C GLY A 358 0.42 0.14 -10.28
N ILE A 359 0.86 -1.12 -10.18
CA ILE A 359 1.28 -1.76 -8.95
C ILE A 359 2.77 -1.48 -8.74
N ARG A 360 3.11 -0.89 -7.59
CA ARG A 360 4.50 -0.65 -7.20
C ARG A 360 5.07 -1.90 -6.53
N ILE A 361 5.97 -2.57 -7.24
CA ILE A 361 6.83 -3.65 -6.75
C ILE A 361 8.28 -3.17 -6.91
N VAL A 362 9.10 -3.41 -5.89
CA VAL A 362 10.54 -3.23 -5.91
C VAL A 362 11.17 -4.47 -6.54
N HIS A 363 11.74 -4.29 -7.73
CA HIS A 363 12.42 -5.33 -8.49
C HIS A 363 13.94 -5.30 -8.24
N PRO A 364 14.64 -6.45 -8.37
CA PRO A 364 16.08 -6.51 -8.24
C PRO A 364 16.77 -5.74 -9.38
N ALA A 365 17.86 -5.05 -9.04
CA ALA A 365 18.70 -4.35 -10.01
C ALA A 365 19.65 -5.28 -10.80
N SER A 366 19.74 -6.55 -10.40
CA SER A 366 20.61 -7.52 -11.07
C SER A 366 20.10 -7.86 -12.47
N TRP A 367 21.02 -8.27 -13.32
CA TRP A 367 20.78 -8.77 -14.68
C TRP A 367 20.22 -10.20 -14.71
N GLU A 368 19.87 -10.76 -13.54
CA GLU A 368 19.18 -12.04 -13.43
C GLU A 368 17.71 -11.83 -13.83
N GLY A 369 17.29 -12.54 -14.88
CA GLY A 369 16.01 -12.29 -15.54
C GLY A 369 14.82 -12.63 -14.65
N PHE A 370 13.93 -11.65 -14.47
CA PHE A 370 12.52 -11.86 -14.12
C PHE A 370 11.68 -11.38 -15.29
N HIS A 371 10.44 -11.86 -15.40
CA HIS A 371 9.59 -11.56 -16.55
C HIS A 371 9.07 -10.13 -16.50
N GLY A 372 9.14 -9.42 -17.62
CA GLY A 372 8.72 -8.02 -17.72
C GLY A 372 9.88 -7.04 -17.56
N HIS A 373 11.12 -7.52 -17.53
CA HIS A 373 12.33 -6.71 -17.57
C HIS A 373 13.25 -7.13 -18.71
N GLN A 374 14.05 -6.17 -19.22
CA GLN A 374 14.96 -6.31 -20.37
C GLN A 374 14.31 -6.83 -21.66
N VAL A 375 14.02 -8.14 -21.76
CA VAL A 375 13.57 -8.80 -22.99
C VAL A 375 12.23 -8.23 -23.43
N GLU A 376 11.23 -8.20 -22.54
CA GLU A 376 9.92 -7.64 -22.87
C GLU A 376 10.00 -6.14 -23.17
N PHE A 377 10.82 -5.39 -22.42
CA PHE A 377 11.04 -3.97 -22.72
C PHE A 377 11.69 -3.74 -24.08
N VAL A 378 12.68 -4.55 -24.46
CA VAL A 378 13.33 -4.45 -25.77
C VAL A 378 12.36 -4.78 -26.88
N LYS A 379 11.53 -5.82 -26.72
CA LYS A 379 10.46 -6.16 -27.66
C LYS A 379 9.47 -5.00 -27.81
N THR A 380 8.96 -4.47 -26.71
CA THR A 380 8.09 -3.29 -26.67
C THR A 380 8.70 -2.09 -27.40
N VAL A 381 9.95 -1.75 -27.11
CA VAL A 381 10.64 -0.61 -27.77
C VAL A 381 10.83 -0.85 -29.27
N ARG A 382 10.95 -2.10 -29.71
CA ARG A 382 11.06 -2.47 -31.13
C ARG A 382 9.72 -2.64 -31.84
N GLY A 383 8.59 -2.59 -31.11
CA GLY A 383 7.27 -2.91 -31.65
C GLY A 383 7.12 -4.38 -32.03
N GLU A 384 7.87 -5.26 -31.36
CA GLU A 384 7.74 -6.72 -31.49
C GLU A 384 6.69 -7.24 -30.50
N ASP A 385 5.90 -8.22 -30.92
CA ASP A 385 4.90 -8.85 -30.04
C ASP A 385 5.58 -9.56 -28.85
N LEU A 386 5.02 -9.38 -27.65
CA LEU A 386 5.53 -10.03 -26.45
C LEU A 386 5.33 -11.55 -26.50
N PHE A 387 4.18 -11.98 -27.05
CA PHE A 387 3.75 -13.38 -27.12
C PHE A 387 3.62 -13.84 -28.57
N GLU A 388 3.92 -15.11 -28.82
CA GLU A 388 3.79 -15.71 -30.16
C GLU A 388 2.33 -16.10 -30.44
N ASN A 389 1.81 -15.80 -31.64
CA ASN A 389 0.47 -16.18 -32.12
C ASN A 389 -0.72 -15.53 -31.37
N VAL A 390 -0.69 -14.20 -31.18
CA VAL A 390 -1.85 -13.45 -30.67
C VAL A 390 -2.71 -12.99 -31.84
N ASP A 391 -4.01 -13.32 -31.84
CA ASP A 391 -4.95 -12.88 -32.89
C ASP A 391 -5.18 -11.35 -32.81
N TYR A 392 -5.02 -10.78 -31.62
CA TYR A 392 -4.98 -9.34 -31.34
C TYR A 392 -3.83 -9.05 -30.37
N PRO A 393 -2.67 -8.56 -30.82
CA PRO A 393 -1.62 -8.20 -29.90
C PRO A 393 -2.11 -7.07 -28.99
N GLU A 394 -2.11 -7.30 -27.67
CA GLU A 394 -2.17 -6.19 -26.74
C GLU A 394 -0.92 -5.33 -26.98
N GLU A 395 -1.11 -4.11 -27.50
CA GLU A 395 0.01 -3.20 -27.67
C GLU A 395 0.44 -2.70 -26.29
N TYR A 396 1.62 -3.14 -25.86
CA TYR A 396 2.33 -2.58 -24.72
C TYR A 396 3.14 -1.40 -25.24
N ASP A 397 2.58 -0.19 -25.17
CA ASP A 397 3.33 1.04 -25.37
C ASP A 397 3.30 1.90 -24.09
N ASN A 398 4.16 2.91 -24.03
CA ASN A 398 4.21 3.78 -22.86
C ASN A 398 2.85 4.44 -22.61
N ASP A 399 2.18 5.01 -23.62
CA ASP A 399 0.94 5.77 -23.43
C ASP A 399 -0.20 4.90 -22.88
N ARG A 400 -0.32 3.64 -23.33
CA ARG A 400 -1.29 2.66 -22.83
C ARG A 400 -0.96 2.22 -21.40
N ILE A 401 0.31 2.00 -21.08
CA ILE A 401 0.76 1.72 -19.70
C ILE A 401 0.40 2.89 -18.80
N LEU A 402 0.72 4.12 -19.21
CA LEU A 402 0.42 5.31 -18.41
C LEU A 402 -1.09 5.44 -18.19
N THR A 403 -1.88 5.24 -19.24
CA THR A 403 -3.35 5.33 -19.18
C THR A 403 -3.97 4.24 -18.30
N LYS A 404 -3.54 2.98 -18.43
CA LYS A 404 -4.09 1.86 -17.64
C LYS A 404 -3.71 1.97 -16.16
N SER A 405 -2.46 2.37 -15.89
CA SER A 405 -1.97 2.60 -14.52
C SER A 405 -2.62 3.78 -13.80
N GLU A 406 -3.25 4.69 -14.54
CA GLU A 406 -3.81 5.93 -14.00
C GLU A 406 -4.90 5.65 -12.96
N TYR A 407 -5.74 4.65 -13.21
CA TYR A 407 -6.83 4.28 -12.30
C TYR A 407 -6.29 3.90 -10.91
N VAL A 408 -5.36 2.95 -10.83
CA VAL A 408 -4.77 2.50 -9.56
C VAL A 408 -3.96 3.61 -8.89
N THR A 409 -3.30 4.46 -9.68
CA THR A 409 -2.46 5.57 -9.20
C THR A 409 -3.27 6.74 -8.62
N ASN A 410 -4.51 6.92 -9.09
CA ASN A 410 -5.36 8.04 -8.73
C ASN A 410 -6.52 7.70 -7.81
N THR A 411 -6.85 6.42 -7.64
CA THR A 411 -7.99 6.01 -6.82
C THR A 411 -7.73 6.27 -5.35
N VAL A 412 -8.62 7.06 -4.75
CA VAL A 412 -8.59 7.46 -3.32
C VAL A 412 -9.84 7.03 -2.55
N ALA A 413 -10.89 6.63 -3.26
CA ALA A 413 -12.15 6.23 -2.65
C ALA A 413 -12.11 4.77 -2.14
N ASP A 414 -12.98 4.48 -1.17
CA ASP A 414 -13.28 3.11 -0.75
C ASP A 414 -14.00 2.34 -1.88
N GLY A 415 -13.98 1.00 -1.83
CA GLY A 415 -14.71 0.16 -2.79
C GLY A 415 -13.83 -0.71 -3.67
N PHE A 416 -12.56 -0.93 -3.29
CA PHE A 416 -11.81 -2.03 -3.88
C PHE A 416 -12.37 -3.33 -3.35
N ASP A 417 -12.38 -4.37 -4.19
CA ASP A 417 -12.79 -5.70 -3.75
C ASP A 417 -11.98 -6.12 -2.52
N GLU A 418 -10.67 -5.80 -2.46
CA GLU A 418 -9.78 -6.09 -1.34
C GLU A 418 -10.26 -5.56 0.03
N ASP A 419 -11.14 -4.54 0.05
CA ASP A 419 -11.74 -4.02 1.28
C ASP A 419 -12.53 -5.10 2.04
N CYS A 420 -13.09 -6.08 1.32
CA CYS A 420 -13.90 -7.16 1.88
C CYS A 420 -13.12 -8.05 2.85
N MET A 421 -11.79 -8.15 2.72
CA MET A 421 -10.96 -8.90 3.67
C MET A 421 -10.92 -8.27 5.07
N TYR A 422 -11.18 -6.97 5.19
CA TYR A 422 -11.07 -6.19 6.42
C TYR A 422 -12.42 -5.86 7.06
N LEU A 423 -13.50 -6.46 6.57
CA LEU A 423 -14.86 -6.29 7.04
C LEU A 423 -15.33 -7.57 7.74
N GLY A 424 -15.99 -7.41 8.89
CA GLY A 424 -16.61 -8.51 9.62
C GLY A 424 -18.09 -8.29 9.86
N SER A 425 -18.78 -9.30 10.42
CA SER A 425 -20.23 -9.26 10.58
C SER A 425 -20.73 -8.10 11.44
N ASN A 426 -19.94 -7.64 12.43
CA ASN A 426 -20.32 -6.54 13.30
C ASN A 426 -20.14 -5.17 12.64
N ASP A 427 -19.51 -5.09 11.47
CA ASP A 427 -19.46 -3.86 10.68
C ASP A 427 -20.81 -3.52 10.03
N PHE A 428 -21.80 -4.42 10.10
CA PHE A 428 -23.08 -4.28 9.42
C PHE A 428 -24.30 -4.50 10.32
N THR A 429 -25.40 -3.85 9.95
CA THR A 429 -26.76 -4.21 10.38
C THR A 429 -27.58 -4.62 9.16
N ILE A 430 -28.32 -5.72 9.24
CA ILE A 430 -29.12 -6.22 8.12
C ILE A 430 -30.43 -5.43 8.07
N LYS A 431 -30.72 -4.79 6.93
CA LYS A 431 -32.02 -4.20 6.62
C LYS A 431 -32.98 -5.31 6.19
N GLU A 432 -34.15 -5.37 6.82
CA GLU A 432 -35.24 -6.23 6.34
C GLU A 432 -35.74 -5.69 4.99
N SER A 433 -35.92 -6.59 4.01
CA SER A 433 -36.38 -6.24 2.67
C SER A 433 -37.84 -5.77 2.70
N ASP A 434 -38.12 -4.59 2.15
CA ASP A 434 -39.46 -4.06 1.91
C ASP A 434 -40.07 -4.56 0.58
N GLY A 435 -39.51 -5.62 0.00
CA GLY A 435 -40.08 -6.30 -1.17
C GLY A 435 -39.84 -5.59 -2.51
N HIS A 436 -38.99 -4.56 -2.54
CA HIS A 436 -38.57 -3.88 -3.76
C HIS A 436 -37.05 -4.01 -3.94
N GLU A 437 -36.57 -5.19 -4.33
CA GLU A 437 -35.23 -5.34 -4.90
C GLU A 437 -35.21 -4.72 -6.30
N SER A 438 -34.98 -3.41 -6.40
CA SER A 438 -34.50 -2.80 -7.64
C SER A 438 -33.05 -2.40 -7.46
N ASP A 439 -32.18 -3.07 -8.21
CA ASP A 439 -30.76 -2.77 -8.35
C ASP A 439 -30.59 -1.33 -8.88
N TYR A 440 -30.22 -0.37 -8.03
CA TYR A 440 -29.63 0.87 -8.48
C TYR A 440 -28.55 1.34 -7.51
N TYR A 441 -27.38 1.63 -8.08
CA TYR A 441 -26.25 2.27 -7.41
C TYR A 441 -26.71 3.59 -6.81
N GLY A 442 -26.89 3.61 -5.49
CA GLY A 442 -27.00 4.83 -4.70
C GLY A 442 -25.67 5.04 -3.98
N GLU A 443 -24.90 6.01 -4.45
CA GLU A 443 -23.85 6.65 -3.66
C GLU A 443 -24.48 7.24 -2.39
N GLU A 444 -24.04 6.79 -1.21
CA GLU A 444 -24.04 7.57 0.03
C GLU A 444 -22.70 7.44 0.74
#